data_AF-A0A416CDU8-F1
#
_entry.id   AF-A0A416CDU8-F1
#
_cell.length_a   1.000
_cell.length_b   1.000
_cell.length_c   1.000
_cell.angle_alpha   90.00
_cell.angle_beta   90.00
_cell.angle_gamma   90.00
#
_symmetry.space_group_name_H-M   'P 1'
#
loop_
_entity.id
_entity.type
_entity.pdbx_description
1 polymer ?
#
loop_
_entity_poly.entity_id
_entity_poly.type
_entity_poly.pdbx_seq_one_letter_code
_entity_poly.pdbx_strand_id
1 'polypeptide(L)'
;MKKHTAKEAVKIIIATAKDYNRLLENKNFIFIYRNRLNNQIEYFETVFLPRHFQHLCGVDYINSDNGKVIHNSTDFYNRALNNELSHKEIKLREDGTTNYCLGFSKEGKYYMPSSCLLEDIRNLGDHPSQILAVLSKNNNASEQVYSEIRYVAKGVPLNKIKMPNNLNQMINLSNYKEK
;
A
#
# COMPACT_ATOMS: atom_id res chain seq x y z
N MET A 1 -14.84 -18.71 1.92
CA MET A 1 -14.31 -17.91 0.78
C MET A 1 -14.11 -18.81 -0.42
N LYS A 2 -14.47 -18.38 -1.62
CA LYS A 2 -14.20 -19.11 -2.86
C LYS A 2 -12.69 -19.04 -3.13
N LYS A 3 -11.98 -20.19 -3.14
CA LYS A 3 -10.57 -20.21 -3.54
C LYS A 3 -10.50 -19.91 -5.04
N HIS A 4 -9.82 -18.82 -5.40
CA HIS A 4 -9.56 -18.51 -6.80
C HIS A 4 -8.61 -19.55 -7.39
N THR A 5 -8.85 -19.94 -8.64
CA THR A 5 -7.89 -20.72 -9.41
C THR A 5 -6.71 -19.84 -9.83
N ALA A 6 -5.55 -20.43 -10.13
CA ALA A 6 -4.40 -19.68 -10.65
C ALA A 6 -4.74 -18.89 -11.93
N LYS A 7 -5.64 -19.41 -12.77
CA LYS A 7 -6.11 -18.73 -13.98
C LYS A 7 -6.94 -17.47 -13.67
N GLU A 8 -7.82 -17.54 -12.68
CA GLU A 8 -8.59 -16.37 -12.23
C GLU A 8 -7.67 -15.34 -11.56
N ALA A 9 -6.74 -15.80 -10.72
CA ALA A 9 -5.79 -14.94 -10.02
C ALA A 9 -4.90 -14.14 -10.98
N VAL A 10 -4.35 -14.76 -12.04
CA VAL A 10 -3.54 -14.01 -13.04
C VAL A 10 -4.35 -12.90 -13.71
N LYS A 11 -5.62 -13.14 -14.06
CA LYS A 11 -6.46 -12.08 -14.65
C LYS A 11 -6.62 -10.90 -13.70
N ILE A 12 -6.84 -11.18 -12.42
CA ILE A 12 -6.95 -10.14 -11.38
C ILE A 12 -5.62 -9.40 -11.23
N ILE A 13 -4.50 -10.13 -11.12
CA ILE A 13 -3.15 -9.56 -10.98
C ILE A 13 -2.81 -8.64 -12.16
N ILE A 14 -3.07 -9.05 -13.40
CA ILE A 14 -2.81 -8.22 -14.58
C ILE A 14 -3.69 -6.95 -14.56
N ALA A 15 -4.96 -7.07 -14.18
CA ALA A 15 -5.84 -5.91 -14.08
C ALA A 15 -5.36 -4.93 -12.98
N THR A 16 -5.03 -5.44 -11.79
CA THR A 16 -4.60 -4.62 -10.67
C THR A 16 -3.19 -4.05 -10.84
N ALA A 17 -2.32 -4.67 -11.65
CA ALA A 17 -1.01 -4.12 -12.00
C ALA A 17 -1.14 -2.73 -12.68
N LYS A 18 -2.13 -2.58 -13.56
CA LYS A 18 -2.42 -1.31 -14.25
C LYS A 18 -2.92 -0.24 -13.28
N ASP A 19 -3.76 -0.63 -12.33
CA ASP A 19 -4.20 0.28 -11.27
C ASP A 19 -3.06 0.66 -10.33
N TYR A 20 -2.20 -0.30 -9.97
CA TYR A 20 -1.00 -0.04 -9.18
C TYR A 20 -0.08 0.98 -9.87
N ASN A 21 0.20 0.80 -11.17
CA ASN A 21 1.02 1.71 -11.96
C ASN A 21 0.47 3.14 -11.93
N ARG A 22 -0.83 3.28 -12.15
CA ARG A 22 -1.51 4.57 -12.24
C ARG A 22 -1.67 5.26 -10.88
N LEU A 23 -2.01 4.50 -9.84
CA LEU A 23 -2.47 5.07 -8.57
C LEU A 23 -1.39 5.09 -7.49
N LEU A 24 -0.44 4.15 -7.49
CA LEU A 24 0.47 3.91 -6.38
C LEU A 24 1.95 4.01 -6.78
N GLU A 25 2.34 3.45 -7.93
CA GLU A 25 3.75 3.34 -8.31
C GLU A 25 4.44 4.71 -8.34
N ASN A 26 5.64 4.78 -7.76
CA ASN A 26 6.48 5.98 -7.68
C ASN A 26 5.75 7.16 -7.03
N LYS A 27 4.85 6.88 -6.09
CA LYS A 27 4.23 7.88 -5.23
C LYS A 27 4.58 7.62 -3.78
N ASN A 28 4.82 8.71 -3.06
CA ASN A 28 4.90 8.69 -1.62
C ASN A 28 3.52 9.00 -1.05
N PHE A 29 3.20 8.37 0.07
CA PHE A 29 1.99 8.62 0.83
C PHE A 29 2.36 8.98 2.27
N ILE A 30 1.62 9.91 2.83
CA ILE A 30 1.66 10.22 4.25
C ILE A 30 0.31 9.84 4.86
N PHE A 31 0.37 8.97 5.86
CA PHE A 31 -0.79 8.56 6.64
C PHE A 31 -0.80 9.36 7.93
N ILE A 32 -1.82 10.19 8.12
CA ILE A 32 -2.00 11.01 9.32
C ILE A 32 -3.05 10.32 10.17
N TYR A 33 -2.73 10.05 11.44
CA TYR A 33 -3.62 9.34 12.35
C TYR A 33 -3.63 9.97 13.74
N ARG A 34 -4.69 9.67 14.49
CA ARG A 34 -4.78 10.04 15.91
C ARG A 34 -4.39 8.85 16.74
N ASN A 35 -3.25 8.93 17.42
CA ASN A 35 -2.79 7.87 18.31
C ASN A 35 -3.76 7.77 19.50
N ARG A 36 -4.33 6.57 19.68
CA ARG A 36 -5.37 6.33 20.68
C ARG A 36 -4.86 6.43 22.12
N LEU A 37 -3.57 6.18 22.36
CA LEU A 37 -2.99 6.16 23.70
C LEU A 37 -2.74 7.55 24.27
N ASN A 38 -2.21 8.46 23.45
CA ASN A 38 -1.81 9.81 23.87
C ASN A 38 -2.71 10.90 23.27
N ASN A 39 -3.67 10.53 22.41
CA ASN A 39 -4.56 11.42 21.67
C ASN A 39 -3.83 12.45 20.78
N GLN A 40 -2.55 12.23 20.50
CA GLN A 40 -1.74 13.08 19.64
C GLN A 40 -1.94 12.72 18.17
N ILE A 41 -1.64 13.70 17.32
CA ILE A 41 -1.62 13.46 15.88
C ILE A 41 -0.21 13.06 15.50
N GLU A 42 -0.14 11.89 14.90
CA GLU A 42 1.07 11.27 14.45
C GLU A 42 0.92 10.93 12.97
N TYR A 43 2.04 10.59 12.34
CA TYR A 43 2.05 10.24 10.94
C TYR A 43 3.18 9.26 10.62
N PHE A 44 3.03 8.57 9.50
CA PHE A 44 4.12 7.84 8.88
C PHE A 44 4.10 8.02 7.37
N GLU A 45 5.27 7.91 6.75
CA GLU A 45 5.44 7.98 5.30
C GLU A 45 5.66 6.58 4.72
N THR A 46 5.08 6.31 3.56
CA THR A 46 5.28 5.06 2.80
C THR A 46 5.51 5.36 1.33
N VAL A 47 6.14 4.42 0.62
CA VAL A 47 6.37 4.49 -0.82
C VAL A 47 6.01 3.16 -1.49
N PHE A 48 5.35 3.26 -2.64
CA PHE A 48 4.96 2.12 -3.45
C PHE A 48 5.88 2.04 -4.68
N LEU A 49 6.59 0.93 -4.80
CA LEU A 49 7.62 0.70 -5.81
C LEU A 49 7.32 -0.61 -6.55
N PRO A 50 7.80 -0.77 -7.80
CA PRO A 50 7.58 -1.99 -8.59
C PRO A 50 7.79 -3.31 -7.83
N ARG A 51 8.87 -3.38 -7.03
CA ARG A 51 9.20 -4.59 -6.26
C ARG A 51 8.16 -4.98 -5.21
N HIS A 52 7.33 -4.05 -4.75
CA HIS A 52 6.33 -4.32 -3.71
C HIS A 52 5.08 -5.01 -4.28
N PHE A 53 4.80 -4.90 -5.57
CA PHE A 53 3.55 -5.36 -6.17
C PHE A 53 3.31 -6.86 -5.96
N GLN A 54 4.31 -7.71 -6.23
CA GLN A 54 4.19 -9.16 -6.05
C GLN A 54 3.77 -9.53 -4.61
N HIS A 55 4.36 -8.86 -3.61
CA HIS A 55 4.06 -9.11 -2.20
C HIS A 55 2.61 -8.76 -1.84
N LEU A 56 2.06 -7.70 -2.44
CA LEU A 56 0.66 -7.30 -2.27
C LEU A 56 -0.31 -8.29 -2.91
N CYS A 57 0.11 -8.99 -3.96
CA CYS A 57 -0.71 -10.02 -4.60
C CYS A 57 -0.79 -11.32 -3.79
N GLY A 58 0.09 -11.54 -2.81
CA GLY A 58 0.08 -12.76 -2.00
C GLY A 58 0.40 -14.03 -2.81
N VAL A 59 1.29 -13.92 -3.79
CA VAL A 59 1.70 -15.03 -4.66
C VAL A 59 3.21 -15.19 -4.72
N ASP A 60 3.66 -16.42 -4.96
CA ASP A 60 5.05 -16.68 -5.32
C ASP A 60 5.20 -16.71 -6.83
N TYR A 61 6.21 -15.98 -7.33
CA TYR A 61 6.65 -16.06 -8.71
C TYR A 61 7.53 -17.30 -8.87
N ILE A 62 7.14 -18.20 -9.78
CA ILE A 62 7.82 -19.48 -10.00
C ILE A 62 8.16 -19.69 -11.47
N ASN A 63 9.21 -20.45 -11.72
CA ASN A 63 9.53 -20.94 -13.06
C ASN A 63 8.56 -22.05 -13.46
N SER A 64 7.98 -21.96 -14.67
CA SER A 64 6.97 -22.91 -15.16
C SER A 64 7.48 -24.34 -15.36
N ASP A 65 8.78 -24.50 -15.58
CA ASP A 65 9.37 -25.77 -16.02
C ASP A 65 9.84 -26.61 -14.85
N ASN A 66 10.41 -25.97 -13.82
CA ASN A 66 10.98 -26.65 -12.65
C ASN A 66 10.31 -26.29 -11.32
N GLY A 67 9.35 -25.36 -11.31
CA GLY A 67 8.61 -24.94 -10.12
C GLY A 67 9.42 -24.17 -9.07
N LYS A 68 10.67 -23.80 -9.36
CA LYS A 68 11.51 -23.03 -8.43
C LYS A 68 11.02 -21.59 -8.31
N VAL A 69 11.09 -21.03 -7.10
CA VAL A 69 10.78 -19.63 -6.82
C VAL A 69 11.81 -18.72 -7.49
N ILE A 70 11.31 -17.68 -8.16
CA ILE A 70 12.09 -16.62 -8.79
C ILE A 70 12.07 -15.41 -7.86
N HIS A 71 13.25 -14.99 -7.40
CA HIS A 71 13.40 -13.83 -6.52
C HIS A 71 13.57 -12.53 -7.33
N ASN A 72 12.57 -12.19 -8.15
CA ASN A 72 12.57 -10.96 -8.93
C ASN A 72 11.15 -10.36 -9.03
N SER A 73 10.74 -9.67 -7.97
CA SER A 73 9.41 -9.04 -7.89
C SER A 73 9.20 -7.92 -8.91
N THR A 74 10.27 -7.26 -9.35
CA THR A 74 10.19 -6.21 -10.38
C THR A 74 9.91 -6.81 -11.76
N ASP A 75 10.57 -7.92 -12.11
CA ASP A 75 10.28 -8.67 -13.34
C ASP A 75 8.82 -9.18 -13.34
N PHE A 76 8.38 -9.78 -12.24
CA PHE A 76 6.99 -10.20 -12.07
C PHE A 76 6.00 -9.06 -12.37
N TYR A 77 6.27 -7.87 -11.83
CA TYR A 77 5.42 -6.71 -12.04
C TYR A 77 5.42 -6.22 -13.49
N ASN A 78 6.59 -6.11 -14.12
CA ASN A 78 6.71 -5.68 -15.51
C ASN A 78 5.97 -6.64 -16.46
N ARG A 79 6.12 -7.95 -16.23
CA ARG A 79 5.39 -8.97 -17.01
C ARG A 79 3.89 -8.89 -16.78
N ALA A 80 3.43 -8.63 -15.56
CA ALA A 80 2.01 -8.41 -15.28
C ALA A 80 1.48 -7.17 -16.02
N LEU A 81 2.22 -6.06 -16.04
CA LEU A 81 1.86 -4.85 -16.78
C LEU A 81 1.76 -5.09 -18.29
N ASN A 82 2.70 -5.84 -18.85
CA ASN A 82 2.75 -6.18 -20.26
C ASN A 82 1.75 -7.29 -20.67
N ASN A 83 1.01 -7.86 -19.72
CA ASN A 83 0.11 -9.01 -19.91
C ASN A 83 0.85 -10.29 -20.35
N GLU A 84 2.11 -10.44 -19.94
CA GLU A 84 3.01 -11.56 -20.27
C GLU A 84 3.09 -12.63 -19.18
N LEU A 85 2.40 -12.43 -18.04
CA LEU A 85 2.40 -13.35 -16.92
C LEU A 85 1.44 -14.53 -17.14
N SER A 86 1.92 -15.77 -17.02
CA SER A 86 1.11 -16.98 -17.15
C SER A 86 0.67 -17.55 -15.80
N HIS A 87 -0.48 -18.22 -15.78
CA HIS A 87 -0.97 -18.94 -14.60
C HIS A 87 -0.07 -20.10 -14.14
N LYS A 88 0.83 -20.58 -15.00
CA LYS A 88 1.84 -21.60 -14.67
C LYS A 88 3.03 -21.05 -13.90
N GLU A 89 3.17 -19.73 -13.88
CA GLU A 89 4.32 -19.01 -13.30
C GLU A 89 3.96 -18.39 -11.95
N ILE A 90 2.75 -18.63 -11.46
CA ILE A 90 2.32 -18.20 -10.14
C ILE A 90 1.96 -19.40 -9.28
N LYS A 91 2.33 -19.31 -8.00
CA LYS A 91 1.80 -20.19 -6.96
C LYS A 91 1.04 -19.33 -5.96
N LEU A 92 -0.24 -19.64 -5.79
CA LEU A 92 -1.04 -19.03 -4.74
C LEU A 92 -0.48 -19.49 -3.40
N ARG A 93 -0.23 -18.56 -2.47
CA ARG A 93 0.23 -18.93 -1.15
C ARG A 93 -0.92 -19.59 -0.38
N GLU A 94 -0.63 -20.75 0.19
CA GLU A 94 -1.59 -21.53 0.98
C GLU A 94 -1.63 -21.09 2.45
N ASP A 95 -0.70 -20.23 2.84
CA ASP A 95 -0.62 -19.59 4.17
C ASP A 95 -1.77 -18.61 4.44
N GLY A 96 -2.70 -18.46 3.48
CA GLY A 96 -4.02 -17.88 3.69
C GLY A 96 -4.03 -16.39 4.01
N THR A 97 -3.04 -15.62 3.54
CA THR A 97 -2.91 -14.15 3.73
C THR A 97 -4.03 -13.30 3.10
N THR A 98 -5.24 -13.85 2.95
CA THR A 98 -6.40 -13.27 2.28
C THR A 98 -7.43 -12.76 3.29
N ASN A 99 -7.02 -11.86 4.17
CA ASN A 99 -7.90 -10.88 4.82
C ASN A 99 -7.23 -9.51 4.71
N TYR A 100 -8.02 -8.47 4.45
CA TYR A 100 -7.64 -7.17 3.83
C TYR A 100 -6.76 -6.23 4.68
N CYS A 101 -5.64 -6.71 5.22
CA CYS A 101 -4.72 -5.90 6.01
C CYS A 101 -3.38 -5.74 5.28
N LEU A 102 -2.98 -4.50 5.00
CA LEU A 102 -1.65 -4.19 4.47
C LEU A 102 -0.67 -4.00 5.63
N GLY A 103 0.32 -4.88 5.72
CA GLY A 103 1.44 -4.77 6.63
C GLY A 103 2.51 -3.84 6.08
N PHE A 104 3.08 -3.03 6.96
CA PHE A 104 4.21 -2.16 6.65
C PHE A 104 5.40 -2.50 7.54
N SER A 105 6.58 -2.59 6.93
CA SER A 105 7.85 -2.78 7.61
C SER A 105 8.70 -1.50 7.50
N LYS A 106 9.33 -1.09 8.59
CA LYS A 106 10.14 0.15 8.60
C LYS A 106 11.49 -0.09 7.93
N GLU A 107 11.79 0.69 6.90
CA GLU A 107 13.09 0.72 6.21
C GLU A 107 13.61 2.17 6.14
N GLY A 108 14.60 2.47 6.99
CA GLY A 108 15.12 3.83 7.13
C GLY A 108 14.03 4.80 7.59
N LYS A 109 13.73 5.82 6.76
CA LYS A 109 12.70 6.84 7.04
C LYS A 109 11.29 6.45 6.59
N TYR A 110 11.16 5.43 5.75
CA TYR A 110 9.90 5.06 5.14
C TYR A 110 9.40 3.71 5.65
N TYR A 111 8.08 3.54 5.62
CA TYR A 111 7.42 2.26 5.81
C TYR A 111 7.20 1.62 4.44
N MET A 112 7.71 0.41 4.22
CA MET A 112 7.52 -0.35 2.98
C MET A 112 6.37 -1.33 3.12
N PRO A 113 5.46 -1.42 2.14
CA PRO A 113 4.44 -2.46 2.12
C PRO A 113 5.10 -3.84 1.92
N SER A 114 4.91 -4.76 2.87
CA SER A 114 5.67 -6.02 2.95
C SER A 114 4.82 -7.29 2.87
N SER A 115 3.60 -7.30 3.41
CA SER A 115 2.73 -8.49 3.37
C SER A 115 1.25 -8.18 3.61
N CYS A 116 0.38 -9.06 3.13
CA CYS A 116 -1.01 -9.15 3.58
C CYS A 116 -1.09 -10.16 4.75
N LEU A 117 -1.94 -9.92 5.77
CA LEU A 117 -2.05 -10.78 6.96
C LEU A 117 -3.33 -11.65 6.93
N LEU A 118 -3.28 -12.86 7.51
CA LEU A 118 -4.44 -13.78 7.59
C LEU A 118 -5.42 -13.42 8.72
N GLU A 119 -5.03 -12.56 9.65
CA GLU A 119 -5.84 -12.19 10.82
C GLU A 119 -6.52 -10.83 10.67
N ASP A 120 -7.64 -10.67 11.35
CA ASP A 120 -8.20 -9.34 11.57
C ASP A 120 -7.26 -8.55 12.48
N ILE A 121 -6.66 -7.48 11.96
CA ILE A 121 -5.73 -6.66 12.72
C ILE A 121 -6.35 -6.10 14.01
N ARG A 122 -7.68 -5.98 14.08
CA ARG A 122 -8.39 -5.55 15.30
C ARG A 122 -8.27 -6.55 16.44
N ASN A 123 -7.99 -7.83 16.13
CA ASN A 123 -7.77 -8.88 17.11
C ASN A 123 -6.28 -9.00 17.50
N LEU A 124 -5.37 -8.43 16.70
CA LEU A 124 -3.93 -8.47 16.93
C LEU A 124 -3.37 -7.21 17.60
N GLY A 125 -4.05 -6.06 17.43
CA GLY A 125 -3.59 -4.77 17.95
C GLY A 125 -4.35 -4.35 19.20
N ASP A 126 -3.64 -4.10 20.30
CA ASP A 126 -4.25 -3.64 21.54
C ASP A 126 -4.90 -2.24 21.42
N HIS A 127 -4.35 -1.39 20.53
CA HIS A 127 -4.67 0.04 20.47
C HIS A 127 -4.84 0.55 19.03
N PRO A 128 -5.96 0.22 18.35
CA PRO A 128 -6.23 0.71 17.00
C PRO A 128 -6.33 2.24 16.99
N SER A 129 -5.60 2.87 16.07
CA SER A 129 -5.60 4.32 15.87
C SER A 129 -6.33 4.68 14.57
N GLN A 130 -7.11 5.77 14.60
CA GLN A 130 -7.92 6.17 13.45
C GLN A 130 -7.08 6.97 12.46
N ILE A 131 -7.08 6.56 11.19
CA ILE A 131 -6.56 7.38 10.09
C ILE A 131 -7.47 8.58 9.90
N LEU A 132 -6.90 9.79 10.00
CA LEU A 132 -7.59 11.06 9.80
C LEU A 132 -7.55 11.47 8.33
N ALA A 133 -6.39 11.33 7.70
CA ALA A 133 -6.18 11.69 6.30
C ALA A 133 -5.04 10.89 5.68
N VAL A 134 -5.09 10.73 4.35
CA VAL A 134 -3.99 10.23 3.54
C VAL A 134 -3.76 11.21 2.41
N LEU A 135 -2.52 11.66 2.26
CA LEU A 135 -2.09 12.50 1.15
C LEU A 135 -0.99 11.80 0.36
N SER A 136 -0.83 12.15 -0.91
CA SER A 136 0.27 11.70 -1.75
C SER A 136 1.00 12.85 -2.43
N LYS A 137 2.20 12.50 -2.92
CA LYS A 137 3.01 13.27 -3.86
C LYS A 137 3.76 12.31 -4.77
N ASN A 138 4.31 12.79 -5.88
CA ASN A 138 5.19 11.96 -6.69
C ASN A 138 6.53 11.75 -5.96
N ASN A 139 7.14 10.59 -6.17
CA ASN A 139 8.45 10.24 -5.62
C ASN A 139 9.56 10.86 -6.48
N ASN A 140 9.64 12.18 -6.49
CA ASN A 140 10.70 12.92 -7.18
C ASN A 140 11.33 13.96 -6.23
N ALA A 141 12.58 14.34 -6.51
CA ALA A 141 13.33 15.26 -5.64
C ALA A 141 12.76 16.69 -5.63
N SER A 142 11.99 17.08 -6.65
CA SER A 142 11.33 18.38 -6.74
C SER A 142 10.11 18.51 -5.83
N GLU A 143 9.38 17.42 -5.58
CA GLU A 143 8.16 17.42 -4.77
C GLU A 143 8.47 17.06 -3.31
N GLN A 144 8.71 18.09 -2.51
CA GLN A 144 8.95 17.90 -1.07
C GLN A 144 7.67 17.83 -0.24
N VAL A 145 6.57 18.39 -0.74
CA VAL A 145 5.31 18.59 0.01
C VAL A 145 4.20 17.66 -0.49
N TYR A 146 3.45 17.06 0.42
CA TYR A 146 2.27 16.24 0.13
C TYR A 146 1.04 17.14 -0.08
N SER A 147 0.50 17.18 -1.29
CA SER A 147 -0.62 18.08 -1.66
C SER A 147 -1.83 17.36 -2.24
N GLU A 148 -1.68 16.12 -2.69
CA GLU A 148 -2.77 15.38 -3.32
C GLU A 148 -3.55 14.59 -2.27
N ILE A 149 -4.81 14.97 -2.04
CA ILE A 149 -5.63 14.36 -0.99
C ILE A 149 -6.24 13.06 -1.51
N ARG A 150 -5.88 11.94 -0.88
CA ARG A 150 -6.34 10.59 -1.22
C ARG A 150 -7.50 10.14 -0.36
N TYR A 151 -7.51 10.57 0.90
CA TYR A 151 -8.53 10.20 1.87
C TYR A 151 -8.63 11.25 2.97
N VAL A 152 -9.84 11.50 3.44
CA VAL A 152 -10.12 12.20 4.69
C VAL A 152 -11.26 11.45 5.38
N ALA A 153 -11.10 11.17 6.68
CA ALA A 153 -12.12 10.48 7.45
C ALA A 153 -13.38 11.36 7.62
N LYS A 154 -14.55 10.72 7.64
CA LYS A 154 -15.83 11.41 7.76
C LYS A 154 -15.89 12.21 9.07
N GLY A 155 -16.29 13.48 8.97
CA GLY A 155 -16.42 14.38 10.12
C GLY A 155 -15.09 14.91 10.67
N VAL A 156 -13.97 14.69 9.97
CA VAL A 156 -12.66 15.23 10.34
C VAL A 156 -12.47 16.61 9.68
N PRO A 157 -12.44 17.71 10.46
CA PRO A 157 -12.21 19.03 9.90
C PRO A 157 -10.71 19.26 9.68
N LEU A 158 -10.15 18.63 8.64
CA LEU A 158 -8.70 18.55 8.42
C LEU A 158 -7.99 19.91 8.47
N ASN A 159 -8.59 20.96 7.90
CA ASN A 159 -8.04 22.33 7.90
C ASN A 159 -8.05 23.03 9.28
N LYS A 160 -8.82 22.53 10.25
CA LYS A 160 -8.96 23.13 11.59
C LYS A 160 -8.16 22.38 12.65
N ILE A 161 -7.59 21.23 12.28
CA ILE A 161 -6.86 20.38 13.21
C ILE A 161 -5.47 20.95 13.46
N LYS A 162 -5.10 21.06 14.74
CA LYS A 162 -3.74 21.44 15.15
C LYS A 162 -2.77 20.28 14.91
N MET A 163 -2.06 20.33 13.79
CA MET A 163 -1.00 19.37 13.47
C MET A 163 0.33 19.79 14.12
N PRO A 164 1.22 18.82 14.41
CA PRO A 164 2.62 19.09 14.77
C PRO A 164 3.34 19.96 13.72
N ASN A 165 4.28 20.79 14.16
CA ASN A 165 4.99 21.74 13.27
C ASN A 165 5.71 21.05 12.11
N ASN A 166 6.36 19.91 12.38
CA ASN A 166 6.99 19.08 11.36
C ASN A 166 5.99 18.57 10.31
N LEU A 167 4.80 18.13 10.73
CA LEU A 167 3.77 17.68 9.80
C LEU A 167 3.22 18.84 8.95
N ASN A 168 2.99 20.01 9.55
CA ASN A 168 2.53 21.20 8.82
C ASN A 168 3.50 21.65 7.71
N GLN A 169 4.80 21.45 7.89
CA GLN A 169 5.80 21.76 6.86
C GLN A 169 5.82 20.73 5.71
N MET A 170 5.31 19.52 5.96
CA MET A 170 5.31 18.43 4.99
C MET A 170 4.06 18.37 4.13
N ILE A 171 2.96 19.02 4.53
CA ILE A 171 1.66 18.92 3.84
C ILE A 171 1.18 20.28 3.33
N ASN A 172 0.40 20.26 2.24
CA ASN A 172 -0.28 21.44 1.71
C ASN A 172 -1.77 21.14 1.51
N LEU A 173 -2.61 21.88 2.22
CA LEU A 173 -4.08 21.74 2.22
C LEU A 173 -4.80 22.86 1.45
N SER A 174 -4.09 23.69 0.68
CA SER A 174 -4.66 24.85 -0.04
C SER A 174 -5.84 24.48 -0.94
N ASN A 175 -5.80 23.27 -1.51
CA ASN A 175 -6.82 22.76 -2.41
C ASN A 175 -7.90 21.91 -1.71
N TYR A 176 -7.82 21.75 -0.38
CA TYR A 176 -8.83 20.99 0.37
C TYR A 176 -10.10 21.82 0.55
N LYS A 177 -11.23 21.23 0.14
CA LYS A 177 -12.57 21.72 0.49
C LYS A 177 -13.24 20.66 1.36
N GLU A 178 -13.74 21.09 2.51
CA GLU A 178 -14.52 20.23 3.41
C GLU A 178 -15.76 19.76 2.64
N LYS A 179 -16.00 18.44 2.64
CA LYS A 179 -17.15 17.82 1.97
C LYS A 179 -18.38 17.84 2.86
#